data_AF-A0A7J3T2V9-F1
#
_entry.id   AF-A0A7J3T2V9-F1
#
_cell.length_a   1.000
_cell.length_b   1.000
_cell.length_c   1.000
_cell.angle_alpha   90.00
_cell.angle_beta   90.00
_cell.angle_gamma   90.00
#
_symmetry.space_group_name_H-M   'P 1'
#
loop_
_entity.id
_entity.type
_entity.pdbx_description
1 polymer ?
#
loop_
_entity_poly.entity_id
_entity_poly.type
_entity_poly.pdbx_seq_one_letter_code
_entity_poly.pdbx_strand_id
1 'polypeptide(L)'
;KFTMGNTKATFEIEAKLISLESAQIRHNALEAARVASNRPLMDKLVDNYRLDVHPFPHTILRENKMIFGAHADRLQQGMRRSFGTAIGTAARVKPGQVIISIQVNADAADLAKNALRLAATKLPMPCKIVVEKIKVEEAKLVE
;
A
#
# COMPACT_ATOMS: atom_id res chain seq x y z
N LYS A 1 8.85 -3.26 5.47
CA LYS A 1 9.78 -2.31 4.80
C LYS A 1 8.95 -1.55 3.76
N PHE A 2 9.00 -0.22 3.74
CA PHE A 2 8.13 0.62 2.90
C PHE A 2 8.74 0.97 1.55
N THR A 3 10.06 0.88 1.43
CA THR A 3 10.83 1.11 0.21
C THR A 3 11.47 -0.22 -0.22
N MET A 4 11.38 -0.57 -1.49
CA MET A 4 11.93 -1.81 -2.07
C MET A 4 12.72 -1.52 -3.34
N GLY A 5 13.60 -2.45 -3.71
CA GLY A 5 14.53 -2.29 -4.83
C GLY A 5 15.66 -1.31 -4.53
N ASN A 6 16.17 -0.65 -5.57
CA ASN A 6 17.33 0.23 -5.48
C ASN A 6 16.93 1.68 -5.23
N THR A 7 17.12 2.15 -3.99
CA THR A 7 16.79 3.53 -3.60
C THR A 7 17.73 4.59 -4.19
N LYS A 8 18.94 4.19 -4.61
CA LYS A 8 19.98 5.12 -5.11
C LYS A 8 19.92 5.34 -6.61
N ALA A 9 19.37 4.39 -7.36
CA ALA A 9 19.24 4.51 -8.81
C ALA A 9 18.21 5.58 -9.18
N THR A 10 18.48 6.26 -10.29
CA THR A 10 17.55 7.16 -10.95
C THR A 10 16.82 6.43 -12.06
N PHE A 11 15.51 6.67 -12.16
CA PHE A 11 14.63 6.02 -13.12
C PHE A 11 13.93 7.08 -13.97
N GLU A 12 13.48 6.68 -15.16
CA GLU A 12 12.87 7.59 -16.13
C GLU A 12 11.34 7.68 -15.99
N ILE A 13 10.71 6.61 -15.50
CA ILE A 13 9.25 6.48 -15.44
C ILE A 13 8.82 6.23 -14.00
N GLU A 14 7.75 6.91 -13.59
CA GLU A 14 7.05 6.70 -12.34
C GLU A 14 5.61 6.28 -12.61
N ALA A 15 5.23 5.10 -12.11
CA ALA A 15 3.86 4.62 -12.09
C ALA A 15 3.29 4.78 -10.67
N LYS A 16 2.15 5.47 -10.55
CA LYS A 16 1.47 5.77 -9.29
C LYS A 16 0.13 5.05 -9.23
N LEU A 17 -0.16 4.43 -8.08
CA LEU A 17 -1.48 3.93 -7.72
C LEU A 17 -2.17 4.94 -6.83
N ILE A 18 -3.23 5.55 -7.35
CA ILE A 18 -3.96 6.66 -6.73
C ILE A 18 -5.33 6.16 -6.28
N SER A 19 -5.70 6.50 -5.05
CA SER A 19 -7.06 6.23 -4.53
C SER A 19 -8.10 7.13 -5.20
N LEU A 20 -9.24 6.57 -5.59
CA LEU A 20 -10.37 7.37 -6.09
C LEU A 20 -11.36 7.76 -4.97
N GLU A 21 -11.33 7.04 -3.86
CA GLU A 21 -12.26 7.20 -2.74
C GLU A 21 -11.51 7.27 -1.40
N SER A 22 -12.16 7.86 -0.40
CA SER A 22 -11.66 7.81 0.98
C SER A 22 -11.90 6.45 1.60
N ALA A 23 -10.87 5.80 2.14
CA ALA A 23 -11.07 4.60 2.94
C ALA A 23 -9.98 4.39 4.00
N GLN A 24 -10.21 3.39 4.85
CA GLN A 24 -9.22 2.90 5.81
C GLN A 24 -8.63 1.58 5.31
N ILE A 25 -7.35 1.56 5.00
CA ILE A 25 -6.65 0.36 4.54
C ILE A 25 -5.99 -0.31 5.74
N ARG A 26 -6.36 -1.56 6.04
CA ARG A 26 -5.70 -2.34 7.09
C ARG A 26 -4.24 -2.64 6.71
N HIS A 27 -3.36 -2.73 7.69
CA HIS A 27 -1.95 -3.13 7.48
C HIS A 27 -1.80 -4.44 6.68
N ASN A 28 -2.70 -5.41 6.90
CA ASN A 28 -2.72 -6.67 6.12
C ASN A 28 -2.94 -6.44 4.62
N ALA A 29 -3.84 -5.53 4.26
CA ALA A 29 -4.12 -5.19 2.86
C ALA A 29 -2.95 -4.42 2.22
N LEU A 30 -2.32 -3.51 2.99
CA LEU A 30 -1.10 -2.82 2.53
C LEU A 30 0.05 -3.79 2.27
N GLU A 31 0.28 -4.75 3.16
CA GLU A 31 1.34 -5.74 2.99
C GLU A 31 1.02 -6.70 1.82
N ALA A 32 -0.23 -7.14 1.69
CA ALA A 32 -0.66 -7.95 0.55
C ALA A 32 -0.50 -7.21 -0.78
N ALA A 33 -0.86 -5.92 -0.83
CA ALA A 33 -0.67 -5.07 -2.01
C ALA A 33 0.82 -4.94 -2.35
N ARG A 34 1.66 -4.65 -1.35
CA ARG A 34 3.12 -4.54 -1.50
C ARG A 34 3.73 -5.83 -2.06
N VAL A 35 3.41 -6.99 -1.48
CA VAL A 35 3.90 -8.29 -1.95
C VAL A 35 3.44 -8.57 -3.39
N ALA A 36 2.16 -8.30 -3.69
CA ALA A 36 1.59 -8.53 -5.02
C ALA A 36 2.26 -7.68 -6.10
N SER A 37 2.59 -6.41 -5.80
CA SER A 37 3.35 -5.57 -6.73
C SER A 37 4.83 -5.93 -6.80
N ASN A 38 5.46 -6.32 -5.69
CA ASN A 38 6.91 -6.52 -5.63
C ASN A 38 7.35 -7.82 -6.32
N ARG A 39 6.56 -8.90 -6.22
CA ARG A 39 6.91 -10.21 -6.80
C ARG A 39 7.21 -10.16 -8.30
N PRO A 40 6.34 -9.64 -9.19
CA PRO A 40 6.62 -9.59 -10.62
C PRO A 40 7.79 -8.67 -10.98
N LEU A 41 8.06 -7.64 -10.17
CA LEU A 41 9.21 -6.75 -10.37
C LEU A 41 10.51 -7.44 -9.98
N MET A 42 10.55 -8.08 -8.82
CA MET A 42 11.71 -8.83 -8.35
C MET A 42 12.10 -9.95 -9.32
N ASP A 43 11.12 -10.67 -9.86
CA ASP A 43 11.36 -11.80 -10.77
C ASP A 43 11.98 -11.36 -12.11
N LYS A 44 11.69 -10.15 -12.60
CA LYS A 44 12.11 -9.69 -13.94
C LYS A 44 13.19 -8.61 -13.95
N LEU A 45 13.15 -7.68 -12.98
CA LEU A 45 14.04 -6.53 -12.90
C LEU A 45 15.12 -6.70 -11.84
N VAL A 46 14.96 -7.64 -10.91
CA VAL A 46 15.85 -7.92 -9.77
C VAL A 46 16.02 -6.69 -8.87
N ASP A 47 16.90 -5.76 -9.25
CA ASP A 47 17.19 -4.51 -8.52
C ASP A 47 16.94 -3.24 -9.35
N ASN A 48 16.57 -3.36 -10.63
CA ASN A 48 16.33 -2.22 -11.55
C ASN A 48 14.94 -1.59 -11.39
N TYR A 49 14.46 -1.47 -10.16
CA TYR A 49 13.24 -0.74 -9.83
C TYR A 49 13.33 -0.13 -8.44
N ARG A 50 12.45 0.82 -8.17
CA ARG A 50 12.16 1.28 -6.81
C ARG A 50 10.67 1.24 -6.57
N LEU A 51 10.24 0.67 -5.46
CA LEU A 51 8.84 0.61 -5.06
C LEU A 51 8.67 1.20 -3.68
N ASP A 52 7.81 2.21 -3.56
CA ASP A 52 7.53 2.89 -2.30
C ASP A 52 6.04 2.76 -1.94
N VAL A 53 5.76 2.35 -0.71
CA VAL A 53 4.43 2.37 -0.10
C VAL A 53 4.34 3.62 0.77
N HIS A 54 3.48 4.57 0.40
CA HIS A 54 3.42 5.88 1.07
C HIS A 54 2.58 5.90 2.36
N PRO A 55 1.39 5.27 2.43
CA PRO A 55 0.55 5.38 3.62
C PRO A 55 1.09 4.55 4.78
N PHE A 56 1.26 5.19 5.92
CA PHE A 56 1.59 4.52 7.18
C PHE A 56 0.33 4.25 8.03
N PRO A 57 0.20 3.05 8.61
CA PRO A 57 -0.99 2.67 9.38
C PRO A 57 -0.92 3.20 10.82
N HIS A 58 -1.26 4.47 11.02
CA HIS A 58 -1.27 5.11 12.34
C HIS A 58 -2.58 4.90 13.13
N THR A 59 -3.67 4.54 12.46
CA THR A 59 -5.00 4.48 13.10
C THR A 59 -5.16 3.13 13.79
N ILE A 60 -5.47 3.12 15.09
CA ILE A 60 -5.70 1.89 15.86
C ILE A 60 -7.17 1.46 15.67
N LEU A 61 -7.35 0.23 15.18
CA LEU A 61 -8.65 -0.42 15.07
C LEU A 61 -8.98 -1.13 16.38
N ARG A 62 -10.24 -1.01 16.81
CA ARG A 62 -10.76 -1.61 18.03
C ARG A 62 -11.93 -2.52 17.72
N GLU A 63 -12.02 -3.61 18.45
CA GLU A 63 -13.09 -4.59 18.31
C GLU A 63 -13.64 -4.99 19.68
N ASN A 64 -14.97 -5.03 19.79
CA ASN A 64 -15.66 -5.69 20.88
C ASN A 64 -15.71 -7.19 20.56
N LYS A 65 -14.73 -7.94 21.08
CA LYS A 65 -14.52 -9.35 20.70
C LYS A 65 -15.75 -10.18 21.03
N MET A 66 -16.29 -10.86 20.02
CA MET A 66 -17.28 -11.90 20.23
C MET A 66 -16.56 -13.24 20.40
N ILE A 67 -16.73 -13.87 21.56
CA ILE A 67 -16.20 -15.21 21.82
C ILE A 67 -17.35 -16.17 21.64
N PHE A 68 -17.28 -16.98 20.59
CA PHE A 68 -18.27 -18.02 20.31
C PHE A 68 -17.84 -19.30 21.02
N GLY A 69 -18.58 -19.68 22.07
CA GLY A 69 -18.36 -20.90 22.83
C GLY A 69 -19.63 -21.28 23.58
N ALA A 70 -20.08 -22.53 23.42
CA ALA A 70 -21.31 -23.03 24.03
C ALA A 70 -21.09 -23.41 25.50
N HIS A 71 -20.82 -22.44 26.39
CA HIS A 71 -20.77 -22.68 27.84
C HIS A 71 -21.31 -21.48 28.62
N ALA A 72 -21.84 -21.76 29.81
CA ALA A 72 -22.61 -20.83 30.66
C ALA A 72 -21.84 -19.61 31.20
N ASP A 73 -20.53 -19.54 30.95
CA ASP A 73 -19.69 -18.42 31.33
C ASP A 73 -19.77 -17.31 30.28
N ARG A 74 -20.40 -16.20 30.68
CA ARG A 74 -20.59 -14.99 29.86
C ARG A 74 -19.25 -14.27 29.64
N LEU A 75 -18.36 -14.86 28.83
CA LEU A 75 -17.13 -14.20 28.36
C LEU A 75 -17.45 -12.98 27.48
N GLN A 76 -18.65 -12.94 26.89
CA GLN A 76 -19.20 -11.78 26.19
C GLN A 76 -20.29 -11.11 27.05
N GLN A 77 -20.14 -9.81 27.32
CA GLN A 77 -21.11 -9.03 28.10
C GLN A 77 -22.17 -8.30 27.22
N GLY A 78 -22.28 -8.69 25.95
CA GLY A 78 -23.11 -8.00 24.96
C GLY A 78 -22.66 -6.54 24.78
N MET A 79 -23.57 -5.60 25.05
CA MET A 79 -23.29 -4.16 24.98
C MET A 79 -22.68 -3.57 26.25
N ARG A 80 -22.67 -4.32 27.37
CA ARG A 80 -22.02 -3.87 28.60
C ARG A 80 -20.50 -3.94 28.41
N ARG A 81 -19.78 -2.84 28.71
CA ARG A 81 -18.33 -2.68 28.44
C ARG A 81 -17.95 -2.91 26.97
N SER A 82 -18.75 -2.38 26.04
CA SER A 82 -18.58 -2.53 24.60
C SER A 82 -17.38 -1.80 23.98
N PHE A 83 -16.62 -1.02 24.76
CA PHE A 83 -15.43 -0.35 24.24
C PHE A 83 -14.38 -1.37 23.85
N GLY A 84 -14.07 -1.41 22.56
CA GLY A 84 -13.25 -2.46 21.98
C GLY A 84 -11.78 -2.43 22.42
N THR A 85 -11.19 -3.62 22.42
CA THR A 85 -9.74 -3.81 22.56
C THR A 85 -9.03 -3.52 21.24
N ALA A 86 -7.79 -3.04 21.30
CA ALA A 86 -7.00 -2.80 20.09
C ALA A 86 -6.67 -4.13 19.40
N ILE A 87 -6.96 -4.23 18.09
CA ILE A 87 -6.76 -5.45 17.30
C ILE A 87 -5.77 -5.29 16.13
N GLY A 88 -5.51 -4.05 15.71
CA GLY A 88 -4.62 -3.81 14.60
C GLY A 88 -4.61 -2.35 14.18
N THR A 89 -3.92 -2.06 13.08
CA THR A 89 -3.79 -0.71 12.56
C THR A 89 -4.27 -0.57 11.12
N ALA A 90 -4.64 0.65 10.76
CA ALA A 90 -5.05 1.05 9.42
C ALA A 90 -4.48 2.41 9.02
N ALA A 91 -4.22 2.57 7.72
CA ALA A 91 -3.89 3.85 7.10
C ALA A 91 -5.17 4.53 6.62
N ARG A 92 -5.34 5.81 6.94
CA ARG A 92 -6.42 6.64 6.39
C ARG A 92 -5.95 7.25 5.09
N VAL A 93 -6.69 7.02 4.01
CA VAL A 93 -6.37 7.52 2.68
C VAL A 93 -7.50 8.42 2.20
N LYS A 94 -7.14 9.56 1.60
CA LYS A 94 -8.07 10.52 0.98
C LYS A 94 -8.13 10.31 -0.54
N PRO A 95 -9.22 10.66 -1.21
CA PRO A 95 -9.29 10.64 -2.68
C PRO A 95 -8.13 11.44 -3.29
N GLY A 96 -7.53 10.91 -4.35
CA GLY A 96 -6.38 11.52 -5.04
C GLY A 96 -5.03 11.25 -4.37
N GLN A 97 -4.99 10.58 -3.21
CA GLN A 97 -3.74 10.26 -2.54
C GLN A 97 -3.06 9.04 -3.17
N VAL A 98 -1.73 9.14 -3.35
CA VAL A 98 -0.88 8.04 -3.85
C VAL A 98 -0.68 7.00 -2.74
N ILE A 99 -0.90 5.73 -3.07
CA ILE A 99 -0.76 4.59 -2.16
C ILE A 99 0.59 3.89 -2.41
N ILE A 100 0.87 3.54 -3.66
CA ILE A 100 2.11 2.89 -4.08
C ILE A 100 2.67 3.65 -5.27
N SER A 101 3.96 3.94 -5.26
CA SER A 101 4.71 4.36 -6.43
C SER A 101 5.72 3.29 -6.83
N ILE A 102 5.91 3.12 -8.14
CA ILE A 102 6.94 2.27 -8.73
C ILE A 102 7.70 3.12 -9.73
N GLN A 103 9.01 3.18 -9.58
CA GLN A 103 9.92 3.84 -10.49
C GLN A 103 10.74 2.78 -11.24
N VAL A 104 10.77 2.90 -12.57
CA VAL A 104 11.41 1.94 -13.50
C VAL A 104 11.99 2.66 -14.72
N ASN A 105 12.87 1.98 -15.44
CA ASN A 105 13.35 2.44 -16.76
C ASN A 105 12.24 2.31 -17.82
N ALA A 106 12.43 2.98 -18.97
CA ALA A 106 11.46 2.97 -20.07
C ALA A 106 11.01 1.57 -20.51
N ASP A 107 11.95 0.62 -20.54
CA ASP A 107 11.71 -0.74 -21.03
C ASP A 107 10.69 -1.54 -20.18
N ALA A 108 10.49 -1.14 -18.92
CA ALA A 108 9.68 -1.89 -17.95
C ALA A 108 8.38 -1.19 -17.54
N ALA A 109 7.97 -0.16 -18.26
CA ALA A 109 6.74 0.60 -17.98
C ALA A 109 5.48 -0.29 -17.90
N ASP A 110 5.34 -1.22 -18.85
CA ASP A 110 4.20 -2.13 -18.90
C ASP A 110 4.17 -3.12 -17.74
N LEU A 111 5.35 -3.54 -17.29
CA LEU A 111 5.47 -4.41 -16.13
C LEU A 111 5.04 -3.68 -14.86
N ALA A 112 5.48 -2.42 -14.67
CA ALA A 112 5.07 -1.60 -13.54
C ALA A 112 3.55 -1.39 -13.52
N LYS A 113 2.94 -1.13 -14.68
CA LYS A 113 1.48 -0.99 -14.80
C LYS A 113 0.75 -2.28 -14.40
N ASN A 114 1.23 -3.44 -14.83
CA ASN A 114 0.64 -4.72 -14.45
C ASN A 114 0.85 -5.04 -12.96
N ALA A 115 2.00 -4.70 -12.38
CA ALA A 115 2.26 -4.83 -10.95
C ALA A 115 1.29 -3.99 -10.11
N LEU A 116 1.02 -2.73 -10.52
CA LEU A 116 0.04 -1.88 -9.85
C LEU A 116 -1.40 -2.37 -10.00
N ARG A 117 -1.75 -2.98 -11.14
CA ARG A 117 -3.06 -3.63 -11.29
C ARG A 117 -3.26 -4.75 -10.28
N LEU A 118 -2.24 -5.58 -10.05
CA LEU A 118 -2.28 -6.62 -9.03
C LEU A 118 -2.43 -6.03 -7.63
N ALA A 119 -1.67 -4.98 -7.31
CA ALA A 119 -1.80 -4.29 -6.02
C ALA A 119 -3.21 -3.71 -5.81
N ALA A 120 -3.81 -3.12 -6.85
CA ALA A 120 -5.16 -2.55 -6.78
C ALA A 120 -6.21 -3.60 -6.35
N THR A 121 -6.08 -4.86 -6.79
CA THR A 121 -6.99 -5.94 -6.38
C THR A 121 -6.96 -6.30 -4.89
N LYS A 122 -5.91 -5.87 -4.17
CA LYS A 122 -5.74 -6.13 -2.74
C LYS A 122 -6.28 -5.00 -1.86
N LEU A 123 -6.64 -3.88 -2.48
CA LEU A 123 -7.12 -2.70 -1.79
C LEU A 123 -8.65 -2.70 -1.69
N PRO A 124 -9.22 -2.11 -0.62
CA PRO A 124 -10.66 -2.12 -0.39
C PRO A 124 -11.43 -1.10 -1.24
N MET A 125 -10.74 -0.28 -2.04
CA MET A 125 -11.33 0.83 -2.81
C MET A 125 -10.90 0.79 -4.28
N PRO A 126 -11.68 1.39 -5.19
CA PRO A 126 -11.25 1.60 -6.56
C PRO A 126 -10.03 2.53 -6.61
N CYS A 127 -9.07 2.17 -7.45
CA CYS A 127 -7.83 2.90 -7.63
C CYS A 127 -7.59 3.19 -9.11
N LYS A 128 -6.93 4.31 -9.40
CA LYS A 128 -6.46 4.71 -10.74
C LYS A 128 -4.96 4.55 -10.82
N ILE A 129 -4.48 4.06 -11.97
CA ILE A 129 -3.06 3.97 -12.26
C ILE A 129 -2.69 5.12 -13.18
N VAL A 130 -1.68 5.89 -12.81
CA VAL A 130 -1.14 7.00 -13.60
C VAL A 130 0.34 6.72 -13.85
N VAL A 131 0.78 6.91 -15.09
CA VAL A 131 2.18 6.72 -15.50
C VAL A 131 2.70 8.06 -15.99
N GLU A 132 3.75 8.55 -15.36
CA GLU A 132 4.39 9.84 -15.63
C GLU A 132 5.86 9.61 -15.94
N LYS A 133 6.42 10.42 -16.84
CA LYS A 133 7.88 10.49 -17.03
C LYS A 133 8.45 11.42 -15.97
N ILE A 134 9.47 10.96 -15.26
CA ILE A 134 10.21 11.77 -14.30
C ILE A 134 11.02 12.77 -15.14
N LYS A 135 10.66 14.05 -15.06
CA LYS A 135 11.56 15.11 -15.55
C LYS A 135 12.71 15.18 -14.56
N VAL A 136 13.88 14.69 -14.96
CA VAL A 136 15.11 14.96 -14.22
C VAL A 136 15.43 16.43 -14.46
N GLU A 137 14.83 17.32 -13.66
CA GLU A 137 15.34 18.68 -13.57
C GLU A 137 16.75 18.59 -12.99
N GLU A 138 17.69 19.20 -13.70
CA GLU A 138 19.14 19.27 -13.45
C GLU A 138 19.48 20.03 -12.15
N ALA A 139 18.83 19.71 -11.03
CA ALA A 139 18.90 20.47 -9.78
C ALA A 139 20.16 20.14 -8.94
N LYS A 140 21.30 19.81 -9.57
CA LYS A 140 22.57 19.54 -8.87
C LYS A 140 23.84 20.11 -9.54
N LEU A 141 23.72 21.09 -10.44
CA LEU A 141 24.89 21.75 -11.06
C LEU A 141 25.22 23.15 -10.50
N VAL A 142 24.61 23.53 -9.37
CA VAL A 142 25.01 24.75 -8.64
C VAL A 142 24.99 24.46 -7.13
N GLU A 143 26.08 23.89 -6.65
CA GLU A 143 26.65 24.11 -5.30
C GLU A 143 28.10 23.60 -5.28
#